data_AF-A0A7J6PVH3-F1
#
_entry.id   AF-A0A7J6PVH3-F1
#
_cell.length_a   1.000
_cell.length_b   1.000
_cell.length_c   1.000
_cell.angle_alpha   90.00
_cell.angle_beta   90.00
_cell.angle_gamma   90.00
#
_symmetry.space_group_name_H-M   'P 1'
#
loop_
_entity.id
_entity.type
_entity.pdbx_description
1 polymer ?
#
loop_
_entity_poly.entity_id
_entity_poly.type
_entity_poly.pdbx_seq_one_letter_code
_entity_poly.pdbx_strand_id
1 'polypeptide(L)'
;ERDALSAAHRRLSEIVLANLRQHLSKVTRGQPFVQAREARTVNSTIDGRIEMGPIVSMEDIYIALVSARGNQVEGAAFSDMSISLKIPPLSELRERYMPLNGKDNIDAADIDATDRLSYAWEAHQARTSQRESEAGALIASGADPAKIRRYLRGGAPSQSRLDLWALALDSTVQPGELEDLHDGVIAQEWITDDIIRDDVAERTADGNYFPFEDLIESLSLTLSRDPWVGTNARAAPHQPMALDDEETSEAVPPSSHVPFEGWACLACPFAYLAESINSTLYGVYRAFYCRYWVRLVSLEMNIDSLPYLAGLCENLVYDVAPELVANLQSIENSPSVLRIAFPWILCGFVGYIRPMQLQLLYDRIIAYDRLELIAILAAGIIVSRREALMVAQTMDDVRDVFSNLDCIQVIPLLQNIVFSN
;
A
#
# COMPACT_ATOMS: atom_id res chain seq x y z
N GLU A 1 9.05 3.19 -25.09
CA GLU A 1 8.72 2.67 -23.74
C GLU A 1 9.89 2.80 -22.76
N ARG A 2 11.05 2.17 -22.99
CA ARG A 2 12.24 2.36 -22.12
C ARG A 2 12.65 3.83 -21.95
N ASP A 3 12.62 4.62 -23.02
CA ASP A 3 12.98 6.05 -22.97
C ASP A 3 11.97 6.91 -22.20
N ALA A 4 10.67 6.57 -22.31
CA ALA A 4 9.57 7.21 -21.57
C ALA A 4 9.71 7.02 -20.07
N LEU A 5 10.08 5.81 -19.67
CA LEU A 5 10.24 5.40 -18.29
C LEU A 5 11.50 5.97 -17.67
N SER A 6 12.58 6.01 -18.45
CA SER A 6 13.81 6.71 -18.04
C SER A 6 13.52 8.18 -17.78
N ALA A 7 12.66 8.81 -18.59
CA ALA A 7 12.23 10.19 -18.36
C ALA A 7 11.36 10.34 -17.09
N ALA A 8 10.43 9.43 -16.84
CA ALA A 8 9.60 9.45 -15.62
C ALA A 8 10.42 9.24 -14.34
N HIS A 9 11.31 8.24 -14.33
CA HIS A 9 12.25 8.02 -13.22
C HIS A 9 13.14 9.24 -13.01
N ARG A 10 13.72 9.81 -14.08
CA ARG A 10 14.56 10.99 -13.98
C ARG A 10 13.81 12.17 -13.39
N ARG A 11 12.57 12.40 -13.83
CA ARG A 11 11.72 13.47 -13.31
C ARG A 11 11.41 13.29 -11.83
N LEU A 12 11.06 12.09 -11.38
CA LEU A 12 10.88 11.82 -9.95
C LEU A 12 12.17 12.01 -9.16
N SER A 13 13.30 11.52 -9.67
CA SER A 13 14.60 11.75 -9.03
C SER A 13 14.94 13.24 -8.92
N GLU A 14 14.61 14.05 -9.94
CA GLU A 14 14.79 15.50 -9.90
C GLU A 14 13.91 16.16 -8.84
N ILE A 15 12.63 15.75 -8.72
CA ILE A 15 11.70 16.23 -7.68
C ILE A 15 12.22 15.88 -6.29
N VAL A 16 12.57 14.61 -6.06
CA VAL A 16 13.13 14.11 -4.80
C VAL A 16 14.36 14.92 -4.40
N LEU A 17 15.33 15.09 -5.30
CA LEU A 17 16.55 15.85 -5.01
C LEU A 17 16.27 17.33 -4.76
N ALA A 18 15.33 17.94 -5.48
CA ALA A 18 14.95 19.34 -5.28
C ALA A 18 14.30 19.56 -3.90
N ASN A 19 13.36 18.70 -3.53
CA ASN A 19 12.65 18.78 -2.26
C ASN A 19 13.58 18.47 -1.09
N LEU A 20 14.44 17.44 -1.20
CA LEU A 20 15.46 17.13 -0.19
C LEU A 20 16.43 18.30 0.02
N ARG A 21 16.90 18.94 -1.05
CA ARG A 21 17.72 20.16 -0.94
C ARG A 21 16.97 21.30 -0.25
N GLN A 22 15.68 21.46 -0.53
CA GLN A 22 14.86 22.46 0.14
C GLN A 22 14.72 22.16 1.63
N HIS A 23 14.41 20.92 2.01
CA HIS A 23 14.35 20.49 3.42
C HIS A 23 15.70 20.69 4.11
N LEU A 24 16.81 20.23 3.50
CA LEU A 24 18.17 20.47 4.03
C LEU A 24 18.46 21.97 4.18
N SER A 25 18.04 22.82 3.25
CA SER A 25 18.22 24.28 3.32
C SER A 25 17.38 24.94 4.42
N LYS A 26 16.17 24.43 4.68
CA LYS A 26 15.31 24.86 5.79
C LYS A 26 15.93 24.44 7.13
N VAL A 27 16.45 23.22 7.21
CA VAL A 27 17.15 22.62 8.36
C VAL A 27 18.53 23.24 8.62
N THR A 28 19.20 23.80 7.60
CA THR A 28 20.47 24.55 7.80
C THR A 28 20.24 26.02 8.12
N ARG A 29 19.17 26.66 7.63
CA ARG A 29 18.84 28.08 7.94
C ARG A 29 18.18 28.27 9.29
N GLY A 30 17.45 27.29 9.78
CA GLY A 30 17.17 27.16 11.19
C GLY A 30 17.85 25.89 11.65
N GLN A 31 18.84 25.97 12.53
CA GLN A 31 19.13 24.86 13.44
C GLN A 31 18.28 25.01 14.72
N PRO A 32 16.95 24.80 14.71
CA PRO A 32 16.19 24.61 15.92
C PRO A 32 16.37 23.18 16.44
N PHE A 33 16.96 22.22 15.71
CA PHE A 33 17.08 20.84 16.20
C PHE A 33 18.01 20.70 17.42
N VAL A 34 19.06 21.53 17.49
CA VAL A 34 19.91 21.65 18.70
C VAL A 34 19.22 22.51 19.77
N GLN A 35 18.52 23.59 19.38
CA GLN A 35 17.91 24.55 20.31
C GLN A 35 16.57 24.09 20.91
N ALA A 36 15.78 23.29 20.20
CA ALA A 36 14.50 22.72 20.63
C ALA A 36 14.72 21.56 21.60
N ARG A 37 15.87 20.87 21.52
CA ARG A 37 16.27 19.87 22.52
C ARG A 37 16.76 20.54 23.80
N GLU A 38 17.51 21.64 23.72
CA GLU A 38 17.83 22.47 24.90
C GLU A 38 16.56 23.07 25.54
N ALA A 39 15.57 23.45 24.73
CA ALA A 39 14.28 23.97 25.21
C ALA A 39 13.35 22.88 25.79
N ARG A 40 13.47 21.60 25.43
CA ARG A 40 12.73 20.51 26.12
C ARG A 40 13.23 20.26 27.55
N THR A 41 14.43 20.72 27.89
CA THR A 41 14.93 20.77 29.28
C THR A 41 14.45 22.00 30.06
N VAL A 42 13.84 22.99 29.39
CA VAL A 42 13.40 24.25 30.01
C VAL A 42 12.00 24.59 29.51
N ASN A 43 10.98 24.26 30.32
CA ASN A 43 9.56 24.62 30.17
C ASN A 43 9.32 25.89 29.34
N SER A 44 9.29 25.76 28.02
CA SER A 44 9.00 26.84 27.10
C SER A 44 8.17 26.29 25.95
N THR A 45 6.92 26.70 25.95
CA THR A 45 5.96 26.60 24.85
C THR A 45 6.49 27.38 23.66
N ILE A 46 7.25 26.72 22.78
CA ILE A 46 7.41 27.17 21.40
C ILE A 46 6.55 26.23 20.56
N ASP A 47 5.30 26.66 20.38
CA ASP A 47 4.28 26.02 19.57
C ASP A 47 4.51 26.38 18.10
N GLY A 48 5.59 25.86 17.54
CA GLY A 48 6.06 26.16 16.19
C GLY A 48 6.68 24.93 15.55
N ARG A 49 5.92 23.82 15.46
CA ARG A 49 6.26 22.76 14.50
C ARG A 49 6.23 23.40 13.11
N ILE A 50 7.36 23.43 12.43
CA ILE A 50 7.40 23.77 11.01
C ILE A 50 6.76 22.58 10.31
N GLU A 51 5.55 22.74 9.76
CA GLU A 51 4.94 21.71 8.91
C GLU A 51 5.90 21.42 7.74
N MET A 52 6.47 20.22 7.74
CA MET A 52 7.31 19.74 6.66
C MET A 52 6.41 18.94 5.73
N GLY A 53 6.06 19.52 4.58
CA GLY A 53 5.38 18.77 3.53
C GLY A 53 6.18 17.52 3.11
N PRO A 54 5.55 16.57 2.40
CA PRO A 54 6.22 15.32 2.01
C PRO A 54 7.38 15.60 1.05
N ILE A 55 8.40 14.73 1.07
CA ILE A 55 9.51 14.79 0.09
C ILE A 55 8.97 14.53 -1.32
N VAL A 56 8.01 13.62 -1.44
CA VAL A 56 7.31 13.27 -2.67
C VAL A 56 5.83 13.16 -2.35
N SER A 57 4.99 13.96 -2.99
CA SER A 57 3.53 13.84 -2.85
C SER A 57 2.98 12.70 -3.71
N MET A 58 1.79 12.21 -3.40
CA MET A 58 1.09 11.25 -4.28
C MET A 58 0.83 11.86 -5.66
N GLU A 59 0.55 13.17 -5.70
CA GLU A 59 0.34 13.92 -6.94
C GLU A 59 1.61 13.93 -7.81
N ASP A 60 2.79 14.08 -7.22
CA ASP A 60 4.06 14.03 -7.96
C ASP A 60 4.25 12.66 -8.64
N ILE A 61 3.93 11.58 -7.93
CA ILE A 61 4.01 10.21 -8.46
C ILE A 61 2.98 10.01 -9.57
N TYR A 62 1.74 10.48 -9.39
CA TYR A 62 0.69 10.43 -10.41
C TYR A 62 1.12 11.18 -11.68
N ILE A 63 1.56 12.43 -11.54
CA ILE A 63 2.00 13.25 -12.67
C ILE A 63 3.18 12.59 -13.38
N ALA A 64 4.14 12.05 -12.65
CA ALA A 64 5.28 11.36 -13.24
C ALA A 64 4.86 10.11 -14.03
N LEU A 65 3.92 9.33 -13.50
CA LEU A 65 3.36 8.15 -14.14
C LEU A 65 2.64 8.51 -15.45
N VAL A 66 1.72 9.48 -15.41
CA VAL A 66 0.92 9.90 -16.58
C VAL A 66 1.78 10.62 -17.62
N SER A 67 2.80 11.36 -17.18
CA SER A 67 3.73 12.07 -18.09
C SER A 67 4.71 11.14 -18.81
N ALA A 68 4.79 9.86 -18.45
CA ALA A 68 5.67 8.89 -19.08
C ALA A 68 5.19 8.56 -20.50
N ARG A 69 5.67 9.31 -21.51
CA ARG A 69 5.25 9.16 -22.91
C ARG A 69 5.80 7.91 -23.60
N GLY A 70 5.06 6.81 -23.62
CA GLY A 70 5.25 5.75 -24.63
C GLY A 70 4.65 6.16 -25.99
N ASN A 71 4.93 5.40 -27.05
CA ASN A 71 4.24 5.59 -28.33
C ASN A 71 2.74 5.32 -28.08
N GLN A 72 1.89 6.35 -28.20
CA GLN A 72 0.46 6.14 -28.17
C GLN A 72 0.09 5.16 -29.30
N VAL A 73 -0.55 4.05 -28.94
CA VAL A 73 -1.21 3.20 -29.91
C VAL A 73 -2.45 3.96 -30.36
N GLU A 74 -2.59 4.20 -31.67
CA GLU A 74 -3.84 4.69 -32.26
C GLU A 74 -4.98 3.77 -31.81
N GLY A 75 -5.81 4.23 -30.87
CA GLY A 75 -6.88 3.45 -30.23
C GLY A 75 -7.00 3.61 -28.71
N ALA A 76 -5.96 4.08 -28.01
CA ALA A 76 -5.98 4.27 -26.54
C ALA A 76 -6.53 5.64 -26.11
N ALA A 77 -7.69 6.05 -26.63
CA ALA A 77 -8.28 7.36 -26.33
C ALA A 77 -8.82 7.49 -24.88
N PHE A 78 -8.78 6.41 -24.09
CA PHE A 78 -9.39 6.35 -22.76
C PHE A 78 -8.43 6.15 -21.57
N SER A 79 -7.17 5.76 -21.82
CA SER A 79 -6.18 5.59 -20.75
C SER A 79 -5.38 6.88 -20.60
N ASP A 80 -5.20 7.31 -19.35
CA ASP A 80 -4.31 8.44 -19.05
C ASP A 80 -2.83 8.08 -19.30
N MET A 81 -2.49 6.79 -19.24
CA MET A 81 -1.13 6.34 -19.43
C MET A 81 -0.79 6.24 -20.92
N SER A 82 0.30 6.90 -21.30
CA SER A 82 0.86 6.79 -22.65
C SER A 82 1.69 5.52 -22.86
N ILE A 83 1.70 4.58 -21.91
CA ILE A 83 2.57 3.39 -21.91
C ILE A 83 1.74 2.16 -22.32
N SER A 84 2.22 1.43 -23.32
CA SER A 84 1.67 0.10 -23.64
C SER A 84 2.23 -0.94 -22.67
N LEU A 85 1.36 -1.53 -21.84
CA LEU A 85 1.69 -2.64 -20.95
C LEU A 85 0.92 -3.87 -21.39
N LYS A 86 1.55 -5.04 -21.31
CA LYS A 86 0.86 -6.31 -21.54
C LYS A 86 -0.02 -6.61 -20.33
N ILE A 87 -1.24 -6.10 -20.36
CA ILE A 87 -2.25 -6.35 -19.34
C ILE A 87 -2.99 -7.65 -19.66
N PRO A 88 -3.14 -8.57 -18.70
CA PRO A 88 -3.89 -9.81 -18.90
C PRO A 88 -5.38 -9.50 -19.14
N PRO A 89 -6.02 -10.18 -20.10
CA PRO A 89 -7.46 -10.05 -20.29
C PRO A 89 -8.22 -10.67 -19.10
N LEU A 90 -9.50 -10.28 -18.94
CA LEU A 90 -10.36 -10.81 -17.88
C LEU A 90 -10.44 -12.34 -17.84
N SER A 91 -10.35 -13.00 -19.00
CA SER A 91 -10.33 -14.47 -19.10
C SER A 91 -9.12 -15.11 -18.40
N GLU A 92 -7.94 -14.51 -18.52
CA GLU A 92 -6.72 -14.99 -17.85
C GLU A 92 -6.81 -14.75 -16.34
N LEU A 93 -7.36 -13.60 -15.92
CA LEU A 93 -7.58 -13.31 -14.50
C LEU A 93 -8.59 -14.29 -13.87
N ARG A 94 -9.65 -14.66 -14.60
CA ARG A 94 -10.62 -15.69 -14.16
C ARG A 94 -9.95 -17.02 -13.91
N GLU A 95 -9.09 -17.47 -14.82
CA GLU A 95 -8.36 -18.73 -14.65
C GLU A 95 -7.43 -18.68 -13.43
N ARG A 96 -6.65 -17.60 -13.33
CA ARG A 96 -5.67 -17.40 -12.27
C ARG A 96 -6.30 -17.34 -10.88
N TYR A 97 -7.41 -16.62 -10.76
CA TYR A 97 -8.10 -16.39 -9.49
C TYR A 97 -9.27 -17.33 -9.27
N MET A 98 -9.46 -18.38 -10.08
CA MET A 98 -10.56 -19.34 -9.92
C MET A 98 -10.76 -19.84 -8.48
N PRO A 99 -9.72 -20.11 -7.66
CA PRO A 99 -9.91 -20.50 -6.26
C PRO A 99 -10.60 -19.43 -5.39
N LEU A 100 -10.54 -18.16 -5.77
CA LEU A 100 -11.25 -17.06 -5.10
C LEU A 100 -12.77 -17.19 -5.25
N ASN A 101 -13.26 -17.82 -6.32
CA ASN A 101 -14.70 -18.05 -6.56
C ASN A 101 -15.31 -19.13 -5.62
N GLY A 102 -14.51 -19.69 -4.70
CA GLY A 102 -14.98 -20.66 -3.72
C GLY A 102 -15.86 -20.04 -2.64
N LYS A 103 -16.79 -20.84 -2.10
CA LYS A 103 -17.64 -20.46 -0.95
C LYS A 103 -16.95 -20.65 0.40
N ASP A 104 -15.73 -21.19 0.39
CA ASP A 104 -14.95 -21.55 1.59
C ASP A 104 -14.06 -20.40 2.10
N ASN A 105 -14.18 -19.20 1.52
CA ASN A 105 -13.50 -18.02 2.03
C ASN A 105 -14.00 -17.68 3.44
N ILE A 106 -13.08 -17.24 4.30
CA ILE A 106 -13.41 -16.38 5.43
C ILE A 106 -13.85 -15.06 4.81
N ASP A 107 -15.14 -14.92 4.62
CA ASP A 107 -15.75 -13.61 4.49
C ASP A 107 -15.72 -13.05 5.91
N ALA A 108 -14.99 -11.95 6.15
CA ALA A 108 -15.15 -11.19 7.37
C ALA A 108 -16.58 -10.68 7.31
N ALA A 109 -17.48 -11.52 7.82
CA ALA A 109 -18.88 -11.26 7.94
C ALA A 109 -18.93 -10.03 8.80
N ASP A 110 -19.21 -8.94 8.11
CA ASP A 110 -19.58 -7.74 8.76
C ASP A 110 -21.00 -7.98 9.23
N ILE A 111 -21.11 -8.40 10.49
CA ILE A 111 -22.36 -8.72 11.18
C ILE A 111 -23.07 -7.40 11.49
N ASP A 112 -23.29 -6.58 10.48
CA ASP A 112 -24.23 -5.46 10.55
C ASP A 112 -25.45 -5.69 9.66
N ALA A 113 -25.50 -6.85 8.97
CA ALA A 113 -26.74 -7.40 8.44
C ALA A 113 -27.57 -8.00 9.59
N THR A 114 -28.16 -7.10 10.37
CA THR A 114 -29.42 -7.38 11.06
C THR A 114 -30.37 -8.09 10.07
N ASP A 115 -31.01 -9.18 10.54
CA ASP A 115 -32.09 -9.94 9.88
C ASP A 115 -31.82 -11.21 9.04
N ARG A 116 -30.59 -11.74 8.89
CA ARG A 116 -30.39 -13.06 8.22
C ARG A 116 -29.76 -14.16 9.08
N LEU A 117 -30.58 -14.64 10.04
CA LEU A 117 -30.72 -16.01 10.57
C LEU A 117 -29.50 -16.67 11.26
N SER A 118 -29.68 -17.14 12.50
CA SER A 118 -28.63 -17.80 13.34
C SER A 118 -27.83 -18.90 12.63
N TYR A 119 -28.44 -19.59 11.66
CA TYR A 119 -27.79 -20.62 10.84
C TYR A 119 -26.60 -20.11 10.02
N ALA A 120 -26.65 -18.87 9.52
CA ALA A 120 -25.52 -18.28 8.79
C ALA A 120 -24.36 -17.96 9.74
N TRP A 121 -24.67 -17.50 10.95
CA TRP A 121 -23.69 -17.25 12.01
C TRP A 121 -23.03 -18.54 12.51
N GLU A 122 -23.83 -19.57 12.79
CA GLU A 122 -23.33 -20.88 13.22
C GLU A 122 -22.42 -21.53 12.17
N ALA A 123 -22.79 -21.44 10.89
CA ALA A 123 -21.96 -21.93 9.79
C ALA A 123 -20.65 -21.12 9.63
N HIS A 124 -20.71 -19.81 9.79
CA HIS A 124 -19.53 -18.95 9.78
C HIS A 124 -18.59 -19.28 10.95
N GLN A 125 -19.13 -19.38 12.17
CA GLN A 125 -18.37 -19.72 13.36
C GLN A 125 -17.72 -21.11 13.24
N ALA A 126 -18.48 -22.12 12.80
CA ALA A 126 -17.94 -23.46 12.58
C ALA A 126 -16.79 -23.47 11.57
N ARG A 127 -16.91 -22.69 10.48
CA ARG A 127 -15.85 -22.54 9.48
C ARG A 127 -14.62 -21.84 10.06
N THR A 128 -14.81 -20.76 10.80
CA THR A 128 -13.71 -20.03 11.45
C THR A 128 -12.98 -20.94 12.43
N SER A 129 -13.69 -21.69 13.27
CA SER A 129 -13.06 -22.65 14.20
C SER A 129 -12.33 -23.80 13.48
N GLN A 130 -12.88 -24.31 12.37
CA GLN A 130 -12.17 -25.30 11.55
C GLN A 130 -10.87 -24.71 11.00
N ARG A 131 -10.93 -23.50 10.43
CA ARG A 131 -9.75 -22.78 9.91
C ARG A 131 -8.71 -22.56 11.02
N GLU A 132 -9.11 -22.14 12.22
CA GLU A 132 -8.20 -21.98 13.36
C GLU A 132 -7.47 -23.29 13.71
N SER A 133 -8.19 -24.41 13.72
CA SER A 133 -7.57 -25.73 13.96
C SER A 133 -6.57 -26.11 12.87
N GLU A 134 -6.92 -25.89 11.59
CA GLU A 134 -6.05 -26.13 10.45
C GLU A 134 -4.80 -25.22 10.48
N ALA A 135 -4.96 -23.94 10.80
CA ALA A 135 -3.87 -22.98 10.96
C ALA A 135 -2.90 -23.43 12.07
N GLY A 136 -3.42 -23.84 13.22
CA GLY A 136 -2.61 -24.36 14.32
C GLY A 136 -1.78 -25.57 13.92
N ALA A 137 -2.36 -26.51 13.15
CA ALA A 137 -1.63 -27.67 12.63
C ALA A 137 -0.53 -27.28 11.62
N LEU A 138 -0.80 -26.31 10.75
CA LEU A 138 0.18 -25.80 9.78
C LEU A 138 1.35 -25.09 10.47
N ILE A 139 1.06 -24.27 11.47
CA ILE A 139 2.08 -23.56 12.26
C ILE A 139 2.93 -24.57 13.06
N ALA A 140 2.29 -25.47 13.79
CA ALA A 140 2.98 -26.47 14.61
C ALA A 140 3.87 -27.41 13.80
N SER A 141 3.49 -27.71 12.55
CA SER A 141 4.29 -28.54 11.64
C SER A 141 5.39 -27.79 10.91
N GLY A 142 5.47 -26.45 11.03
CA GLY A 142 6.41 -25.63 10.27
C GLY A 142 6.21 -25.80 8.76
N ALA A 143 4.95 -25.83 8.31
CA ALA A 143 4.63 -26.15 6.92
C ALA A 143 5.32 -25.20 5.93
N ASP A 144 5.68 -25.74 4.76
CA ASP A 144 6.39 -24.98 3.74
C ASP A 144 5.59 -23.77 3.24
N PRO A 145 6.26 -22.69 2.79
CA PRO A 145 5.59 -21.45 2.39
C PRO A 145 4.51 -21.65 1.31
N ALA A 146 4.68 -22.62 0.41
CA ALA A 146 3.72 -22.88 -0.67
C ALA A 146 2.40 -23.46 -0.13
N LYS A 147 2.46 -24.35 0.86
CA LYS A 147 1.27 -24.86 1.57
C LYS A 147 0.56 -23.74 2.32
N ILE A 148 1.30 -22.88 3.02
CA ILE A 148 0.69 -21.76 3.74
C ILE A 148 0.02 -20.80 2.76
N ARG A 149 0.67 -20.45 1.65
CA ARG A 149 0.06 -19.61 0.60
C ARG A 149 -1.21 -20.23 0.03
N ARG A 150 -1.26 -21.55 -0.20
CA ARG A 150 -2.48 -22.23 -0.62
C ARG A 150 -3.60 -22.11 0.42
N TYR A 151 -3.26 -22.25 1.71
CA TYR A 151 -4.20 -22.07 2.81
C TYR A 151 -4.73 -20.64 2.91
N LEU A 152 -3.88 -19.63 2.70
CA LEU A 152 -4.24 -18.21 2.75
C LEU A 152 -5.20 -17.77 1.65
N ARG A 153 -5.38 -18.54 0.57
CA ARG A 153 -6.41 -18.26 -0.45
C ARG A 153 -7.81 -18.16 0.14
N GLY A 154 -8.07 -18.91 1.22
CA GLY A 154 -9.29 -18.88 2.01
C GLY A 154 -9.32 -17.83 3.13
N GLY A 155 -8.23 -17.11 3.40
CA GLY A 155 -8.13 -16.04 4.42
C GLY A 155 -7.73 -16.51 5.81
N ALA A 156 -6.75 -15.88 6.45
CA ALA A 156 -6.26 -16.28 7.75
C ALA A 156 -7.25 -15.95 8.87
N PRO A 157 -7.41 -16.82 9.90
CA PRO A 157 -7.97 -16.42 11.19
C PRO A 157 -7.11 -15.35 11.86
N SER A 158 -7.73 -14.42 12.59
CA SER A 158 -7.02 -13.26 13.14
C SER A 158 -5.88 -13.62 14.10
N GLN A 159 -6.12 -14.58 15.00
CA GLN A 159 -5.15 -14.97 16.03
C GLN A 159 -3.90 -15.68 15.48
N SER A 160 -4.00 -16.27 14.29
CA SER A 160 -2.90 -17.02 13.66
C SER A 160 -2.30 -16.27 12.47
N ARG A 161 -2.80 -15.08 12.15
CA ARG A 161 -2.44 -14.37 10.92
C ARG A 161 -0.96 -14.02 10.87
N LEU A 162 -0.41 -13.50 11.97
CA LEU A 162 1.00 -13.12 12.05
C LEU A 162 1.93 -14.30 11.73
N ASP A 163 1.71 -15.44 12.38
CA ASP A 163 2.52 -16.65 12.19
C ASP A 163 2.37 -17.24 10.77
N LEU A 164 1.14 -17.24 10.23
CA LEU A 164 0.90 -17.69 8.87
C LEU A 164 1.57 -16.78 7.85
N TRP A 165 1.52 -15.46 8.04
CA TRP A 165 2.20 -14.51 7.17
C TRP A 165 3.72 -14.69 7.25
N ALA A 166 4.25 -14.89 8.47
CA ALA A 166 5.68 -15.16 8.66
C ALA A 166 6.15 -16.39 7.88
N LEU A 167 5.43 -17.50 8.00
CA LEU A 167 5.74 -18.73 7.26
C LEU A 167 5.54 -18.58 5.74
N ALA A 168 4.50 -17.86 5.30
CA ALA A 168 4.22 -17.69 3.87
C ALA A 168 5.25 -16.79 3.16
N LEU A 169 5.77 -15.79 3.87
CA LEU A 169 6.76 -14.85 3.38
C LEU A 169 8.19 -15.38 3.52
N ASP A 170 8.39 -16.40 4.36
CA ASP A 170 9.71 -16.85 4.82
C ASP A 170 10.44 -15.69 5.52
N SER A 171 9.73 -15.00 6.42
CA SER A 171 10.26 -13.83 7.09
C SER A 171 11.23 -14.23 8.19
N THR A 172 12.45 -13.73 8.14
CA THR A 172 13.47 -13.96 9.16
C THR A 172 14.03 -12.64 9.64
N VAL A 173 14.22 -12.48 10.95
CA VAL A 173 15.00 -11.42 11.59
C VAL A 173 16.04 -12.10 12.46
N GLN A 174 17.31 -11.70 12.33
CA GLN A 174 18.38 -12.29 13.12
C GLN A 174 18.23 -11.87 14.59
N PRO A 175 18.64 -12.72 15.55
CA PRO A 175 18.64 -12.34 16.96
C PRO A 175 19.47 -11.07 17.19
N GLY A 176 18.91 -10.08 17.88
CA GLY A 176 19.56 -8.79 18.13
C GLY A 176 19.39 -7.75 17.03
N GLU A 177 18.99 -8.15 15.82
CA GLU A 177 18.91 -7.24 14.67
C GLU A 177 17.84 -6.15 14.86
N LEU A 178 16.70 -6.48 15.48
CA LEU A 178 15.65 -5.49 15.74
C LEU A 178 16.10 -4.49 16.80
N GLU A 179 16.76 -4.96 17.85
CA GLU A 179 17.32 -4.14 18.92
C GLU A 179 18.37 -3.17 18.37
N ASP A 180 19.28 -3.66 17.53
CA ASP A 180 20.31 -2.83 16.88
C ASP A 180 19.68 -1.72 16.00
N LEU A 181 18.62 -2.05 15.25
CA LEU A 181 17.90 -1.07 14.42
C LEU A 181 17.20 -0.01 15.28
N HIS A 182 16.58 -0.42 16.39
CA HIS A 182 15.92 0.48 17.32
C HIS A 182 16.94 1.40 18.01
N ASP A 183 18.07 0.86 18.46
CA ASP A 183 19.17 1.64 19.02
C ASP A 183 19.72 2.63 17.98
N GLY A 184 19.76 2.24 16.69
CA GLY A 184 20.09 3.12 15.58
C GLY A 184 19.11 4.30 15.39
N VAL A 185 17.80 4.07 15.54
CA VAL A 185 16.79 5.14 15.52
C VAL A 185 17.01 6.13 16.67
N ILE A 186 17.35 5.64 17.86
CA ILE A 186 17.61 6.49 19.05
C ILE A 186 18.92 7.25 18.91
N ALA A 187 19.98 6.57 18.44
CA ALA A 187 21.33 7.11 18.39
C ALA A 187 21.49 8.17 17.30
N GLN A 188 20.77 8.05 16.18
CA GLN A 188 20.90 8.95 15.04
C GLN A 188 19.54 9.35 14.48
N GLU A 189 19.29 10.66 14.52
CA GLU A 189 18.13 11.30 13.90
C GLU A 189 18.48 11.71 12.46
N TRP A 190 17.58 11.42 11.53
CA TRP A 190 17.72 11.72 10.11
C TRP A 190 16.64 12.68 9.65
N ILE A 191 16.91 13.46 8.59
CA ILE A 191 15.95 14.43 8.03
C ILE A 191 14.62 13.79 7.60
N THR A 192 14.63 12.51 7.29
CA THR A 192 13.45 11.73 6.93
C THR A 192 12.56 11.41 8.12
N ASP A 193 13.06 11.49 9.35
CA ASP A 193 12.32 11.00 10.53
C ASP A 193 11.14 11.90 10.86
N ASP A 194 11.31 13.22 10.82
CA ASP A 194 10.20 14.15 11.05
C ASP A 194 9.14 14.03 9.97
N ILE A 195 9.55 13.78 8.73
CA ILE A 195 8.61 13.58 7.61
C ILE A 195 7.83 12.28 7.81
N ILE A 196 8.49 11.23 8.30
CA ILE A 196 7.82 9.98 8.68
C ILE A 196 6.85 10.23 9.84
N ARG A 197 7.25 10.95 10.89
CA ARG A 197 6.41 11.25 12.06
C ARG A 197 5.20 12.10 11.70
N ASP A 198 5.38 13.11 10.86
CA ASP A 198 4.30 13.96 10.37
C ASP A 198 3.30 13.14 9.54
N ASP A 199 3.79 12.27 8.63
CA ASP A 199 2.91 11.37 7.87
C ASP A 199 2.20 10.35 8.78
N VAL A 200 2.89 9.79 9.79
CA VAL A 200 2.26 8.91 10.79
C VAL A 200 1.13 9.63 11.50
N ALA A 201 1.37 10.82 12.04
CA ALA A 201 0.37 11.61 12.75
C ALA A 201 -0.85 11.94 11.87
N GLU A 202 -0.63 12.22 10.57
CA GLU A 202 -1.72 12.42 9.62
C GLU A 202 -2.54 11.13 9.39
N ARG A 203 -1.88 9.97 9.25
CA ARG A 203 -2.57 8.68 9.02
C ARG A 203 -3.25 8.13 10.26
N THR A 204 -2.75 8.42 11.45
CA THR A 204 -3.31 7.96 12.72
C THR A 204 -4.33 8.94 13.28
N ALA A 205 -4.55 10.08 12.64
CA ALA A 205 -5.64 10.99 12.97
C ALA A 205 -7.03 10.38 12.71
N ASP A 206 -7.13 9.32 11.90
CA ASP A 206 -8.37 8.60 11.67
C ASP A 206 -8.78 7.69 12.85
N GLY A 207 -10.05 7.28 12.90
CA GLY A 207 -10.57 6.44 13.97
C GLY A 207 -10.06 4.98 13.95
N ASN A 208 -9.43 4.54 12.87
CA ASN A 208 -8.99 3.15 12.72
C ASN A 208 -7.58 2.96 13.30
N TYR A 209 -6.66 3.88 13.04
CA TYR A 209 -5.25 3.69 13.36
C TYR A 209 -4.75 4.52 14.56
N PHE A 210 -5.54 5.45 15.08
CA PHE A 210 -5.22 6.25 16.28
C PHE A 210 -4.59 5.45 17.45
N PRO A 211 -5.12 4.27 17.85
CA PRO A 211 -4.55 3.53 18.98
C PRO A 211 -3.14 2.95 18.74
N PHE A 212 -2.67 2.97 17.49
CA PHE A 212 -1.45 2.30 17.06
C PHE A 212 -0.35 3.25 16.63
N GLU A 213 -0.48 4.56 16.89
CA GLU A 213 0.46 5.59 16.45
C GLU A 213 1.92 5.24 16.78
N ASP A 214 2.22 4.91 18.05
CA ASP A 214 3.57 4.54 18.49
C ASP A 214 4.12 3.30 17.76
N LEU A 215 3.26 2.31 17.48
CA LEU A 215 3.65 1.08 16.79
C LEU A 215 3.93 1.34 15.30
N ILE A 216 3.10 2.16 14.67
CA ILE A 216 3.24 2.54 13.25
C ILE A 216 4.49 3.41 13.07
N GLU A 217 4.75 4.37 13.98
CA GLU A 217 6.00 5.14 14.01
C GLU A 217 7.21 4.21 14.15
N SER A 218 7.17 3.29 15.12
CA SER A 218 8.26 2.34 15.36
C SER A 218 8.55 1.51 14.12
N LEU A 219 7.53 0.89 13.51
CA LEU A 219 7.69 0.11 12.28
C LEU A 219 8.27 0.96 11.15
N SER A 220 7.75 2.18 10.96
CA SER A 220 8.15 3.07 9.85
C SER A 220 9.59 3.55 9.98
N LEU A 221 10.03 3.95 11.18
CA LEU A 221 11.40 4.39 11.45
C LEU A 221 12.38 3.21 11.41
N THR A 222 12.03 2.05 11.99
CA THR A 222 12.87 0.84 11.93
C THR A 222 13.11 0.42 10.49
N LEU A 223 12.07 0.39 9.63
CA LEU A 223 12.22 0.06 8.21
C LEU A 223 13.15 1.06 7.50
N SER A 224 13.01 2.36 7.79
CA SER A 224 13.86 3.40 7.21
C SER A 224 15.35 3.19 7.53
N ARG A 225 15.66 2.62 8.71
CA ARG A 225 17.02 2.33 9.16
C ARG A 225 17.60 1.01 8.69
N ASP A 226 16.79 0.13 8.12
CA ASP A 226 17.22 -1.24 7.85
C ASP A 226 17.91 -1.38 6.48
N PRO A 227 19.26 -1.55 6.42
CA PRO A 227 19.97 -1.70 5.15
C PRO A 227 19.65 -3.03 4.45
N TRP A 228 19.10 -4.02 5.18
CA TRP A 228 18.62 -5.26 4.61
C TRP A 228 17.52 -4.98 3.58
N VAL A 229 16.68 -3.97 3.83
CA VAL A 229 15.59 -3.57 2.92
C VAL A 229 16.14 -3.14 1.57
N GLY A 230 17.18 -2.30 1.55
CA GLY A 230 17.82 -1.84 0.32
C GLY A 230 18.40 -2.97 -0.53
N THR A 231 18.88 -4.03 0.12
CA THR A 231 19.50 -5.19 -0.56
C THR A 231 18.46 -6.24 -1.02
N ASN A 232 17.32 -6.33 -0.34
CA ASN A 232 16.33 -7.40 -0.55
C ASN A 232 15.03 -6.93 -1.24
N ALA A 233 14.89 -5.63 -1.50
CA ALA A 233 13.80 -5.08 -2.28
C ALA A 233 13.74 -5.68 -3.69
N ARG A 234 12.55 -6.12 -4.12
CA ARG A 234 12.31 -6.71 -5.45
C ARG A 234 12.11 -5.68 -6.57
N ALA A 235 12.17 -4.40 -6.25
CA ALA A 235 12.17 -3.29 -7.19
C ALA A 235 13.11 -2.22 -6.64
N ALA A 236 13.79 -1.49 -7.52
CA ALA A 236 14.57 -0.34 -7.11
C ALA A 236 13.63 0.80 -6.73
N PRO A 237 13.78 1.40 -5.54
CA PRO A 237 13.09 2.64 -5.21
C PRO A 237 13.64 3.81 -6.03
N HIS A 238 13.03 4.98 -5.86
CA HIS A 238 13.62 6.25 -6.31
C HIS A 238 15.07 6.36 -5.80
N GLN A 239 15.99 6.85 -6.65
CA GLN A 239 17.43 6.81 -6.37
C GLN A 239 17.76 7.31 -4.95
N PRO A 240 18.50 6.53 -4.13
CA PRO A 240 18.90 6.96 -2.80
C PRO A 240 19.83 8.17 -2.88
N MET A 241 19.81 9.01 -1.84
CA MET A 241 20.86 9.99 -1.67
C MET A 241 22.16 9.27 -1.32
N ALA A 242 23.15 9.39 -2.20
CA ALA A 242 24.54 9.24 -1.82
C ALA A 242 24.97 10.56 -1.16
N LEU A 243 25.36 10.53 0.12
CA LEU A 243 26.16 11.63 0.66
C LEU A 243 27.56 11.51 0.06
N ASP A 244 27.88 12.37 -0.90
CA ASP A 244 29.24 12.47 -1.44
C ASP A 244 30.11 13.25 -0.44
N ASP A 245 30.93 12.51 0.31
CA ASP A 245 32.29 12.90 0.68
C ASP A 245 33.14 11.60 0.61
N GLU A 246 34.40 11.73 0.23
CA GLU A 246 35.29 10.68 -0.29
C GLU A 246 35.30 9.33 0.49
N GLU A 247 35.41 8.22 -0.26
CA GLU A 247 35.63 6.81 0.13
C GLU A 247 34.48 5.97 0.73
N THR A 248 33.40 6.52 1.29
CA THR A 248 32.23 5.72 1.73
C THR A 248 30.89 6.41 1.47
N SER A 249 30.27 6.11 0.33
CA SER A 249 28.92 6.57 0.01
C SER A 249 27.89 5.80 0.84
N GLU A 250 27.47 6.38 1.98
CA GLU A 250 26.36 5.84 2.76
C GLU A 250 25.02 6.32 2.17
N ALA A 251 24.09 5.38 2.00
CA ALA A 251 22.75 5.68 1.50
C ALA A 251 21.90 6.34 2.58
N VAL A 252 21.15 7.38 2.19
CA VAL A 252 20.25 8.10 3.09
C VAL A 252 18.81 8.04 2.58
N PRO A 253 17.86 7.48 3.37
CA PRO A 253 18.08 6.78 4.65
C PRO A 253 18.82 5.43 4.42
N PRO A 254 19.30 4.74 5.48
CA PRO A 254 20.06 3.49 5.33
C PRO A 254 19.36 2.39 4.53
N SER A 255 18.02 2.35 4.58
CA SER A 255 17.20 1.47 3.73
C SER A 255 17.27 1.78 2.23
N SER A 256 17.82 2.94 1.85
CA SER A 256 17.81 3.50 0.48
C SER A 256 16.44 3.90 -0.06
N HIS A 257 15.39 3.88 0.76
CA HIS A 257 14.02 4.19 0.36
C HIS A 257 13.58 5.53 0.95
N VAL A 258 13.44 6.54 0.09
CA VAL A 258 13.01 7.88 0.51
C VAL A 258 11.51 7.87 0.83
N PRO A 259 11.08 8.36 2.01
CA PRO A 259 9.66 8.47 2.34
C PRO A 259 8.89 9.36 1.36
N PHE A 260 7.64 8.98 1.10
CA PHE A 260 6.68 9.72 0.28
C PHE A 260 5.39 9.93 1.10
N GLU A 261 4.48 10.76 0.61
CA GLU A 261 3.16 10.94 1.19
C GLU A 261 2.38 9.61 1.22
N GLY A 262 2.04 9.12 2.41
CA GLY A 262 1.45 7.79 2.61
C GLY A 262 2.47 6.70 2.92
N TRP A 263 3.70 7.04 3.29
CA TRP A 263 4.69 6.09 3.80
C TRP A 263 4.15 5.26 4.98
N ALA A 264 3.53 5.91 5.95
CA ALA A 264 2.95 5.29 7.14
C ALA A 264 1.84 4.30 6.78
N CYS A 265 1.13 4.50 5.66
CA CYS A 265 0.13 3.55 5.18
C CYS A 265 0.73 2.16 4.96
N LEU A 266 2.01 2.07 4.59
CA LEU A 266 2.66 0.79 4.36
C LEU A 266 2.83 -0.03 5.65
N ALA A 267 2.86 0.62 6.83
CA ALA A 267 2.98 0.00 8.15
C ALA A 267 1.63 -0.23 8.84
N CYS A 268 0.63 0.63 8.62
CA CYS A 268 -0.69 0.58 9.29
C CYS A 268 -1.33 -0.82 9.37
N PRO A 269 -1.37 -1.65 8.31
CA PRO A 269 -2.06 -2.94 8.34
C PRO A 269 -1.43 -3.95 9.31
N PHE A 270 -0.13 -3.78 9.61
CA PHE A 270 0.62 -4.64 10.51
C PHE A 270 0.34 -4.33 11.98
N ALA A 271 -0.13 -3.12 12.29
CA ALA A 271 -0.49 -2.75 13.66
C ALA A 271 -1.60 -3.62 14.27
N TYR A 272 -2.44 -4.22 13.43
CA TYR A 272 -3.49 -5.16 13.86
C TYR A 272 -3.02 -6.61 14.05
N LEU A 273 -1.71 -6.88 13.90
CA LEU A 273 -1.16 -8.24 14.01
C LEU A 273 -0.50 -8.51 15.37
N ALA A 274 -0.10 -7.48 16.09
CA ALA A 274 0.53 -7.59 17.40
C ALA A 274 0.36 -6.30 18.21
N GLU A 275 0.43 -6.41 19.54
CA GLU A 275 0.30 -5.27 20.46
C GLU A 275 1.54 -4.36 20.45
N SER A 276 2.71 -4.92 20.15
CA SER A 276 3.98 -4.20 20.14
C SER A 276 4.93 -4.76 19.09
N ILE A 277 5.92 -3.94 18.70
CA ILE A 277 6.95 -4.35 17.76
C ILE A 277 7.78 -5.48 18.36
N ASN A 278 7.98 -6.53 17.56
CA ASN A 278 8.82 -7.68 17.88
C ASN A 278 9.41 -8.24 16.58
N SER A 279 10.40 -9.13 16.69
CA SER A 279 11.13 -9.66 15.53
C SER A 279 10.23 -10.34 14.49
N THR A 280 9.16 -11.01 14.93
CA THR A 280 8.20 -11.65 14.00
C THR A 280 7.39 -10.61 13.25
N LEU A 281 6.81 -9.63 13.96
CA LEU A 281 6.03 -8.55 13.34
C LEU A 281 6.88 -7.76 12.35
N TYR A 282 8.06 -7.32 12.79
CA TYR A 282 8.96 -6.55 11.95
C TYR A 282 9.46 -7.37 10.76
N GLY A 283 9.79 -8.65 10.98
CA GLY A 283 10.17 -9.58 9.92
C GLY A 283 9.09 -9.71 8.84
N VAL A 284 7.83 -9.88 9.25
CA VAL A 284 6.69 -9.94 8.33
C VAL A 284 6.54 -8.63 7.58
N TYR A 285 6.58 -7.49 8.28
CA TYR A 285 6.47 -6.17 7.67
C TYR A 285 7.56 -5.92 6.62
N ARG A 286 8.85 -6.09 6.97
CA ARG A 286 9.97 -5.83 6.06
C ARG A 286 9.96 -6.78 4.86
N ALA A 287 9.61 -8.05 5.06
CA ALA A 287 9.51 -9.02 3.97
C ALA A 287 8.35 -8.69 3.03
N PHE A 288 7.20 -8.29 3.57
CA PHE A 288 6.06 -7.83 2.78
C PHE A 288 6.42 -6.58 1.98
N TYR A 289 7.07 -5.60 2.63
CA TYR A 289 7.51 -4.38 1.98
C TYR A 289 8.43 -4.65 0.79
N CYS A 290 9.52 -5.39 1.03
CA CYS A 290 10.52 -5.71 0.00
C CYS A 290 9.92 -6.53 -1.15
N ARG A 291 8.90 -7.34 -0.88
CA ARG A 291 8.29 -8.20 -1.89
C ARG A 291 7.22 -7.48 -2.72
N TYR A 292 6.39 -6.68 -2.06
CA TYR A 292 5.17 -6.11 -2.61
C TYR A 292 5.18 -4.59 -2.61
N TRP A 293 5.23 -3.92 -1.45
CA TRP A 293 5.08 -2.45 -1.37
C TRP A 293 6.12 -1.65 -2.12
N VAL A 294 7.35 -2.16 -2.20
CA VAL A 294 8.38 -1.49 -3.02
C VAL A 294 7.95 -1.32 -4.49
N ARG A 295 7.05 -2.18 -5.00
CA ARG A 295 6.51 -2.09 -6.36
C ARG A 295 5.45 -0.99 -6.54
N LEU A 296 4.77 -0.61 -5.45
CA LEU A 296 3.81 0.50 -5.46
C LEU A 296 4.50 1.86 -5.48
N VAL A 297 5.73 1.92 -4.95
CA VAL A 297 6.56 3.13 -4.87
C VAL A 297 7.68 3.16 -5.91
N SER A 298 7.65 2.22 -6.85
CA SER A 298 8.61 2.12 -7.95
C SER A 298 7.90 2.29 -9.28
N LEU A 299 8.53 3.00 -10.22
CA LEU A 299 8.04 3.17 -11.58
C LEU A 299 8.56 2.10 -12.54
N GLU A 300 9.10 0.99 -12.05
CA GLU A 300 9.54 -0.11 -12.92
C GLU A 300 8.40 -0.64 -13.82
N MET A 301 8.73 -1.09 -15.03
CA MET A 301 7.78 -1.74 -15.95
C MET A 301 7.83 -3.26 -15.80
N ASN A 302 7.34 -3.73 -14.66
CA ASN A 302 7.27 -5.15 -14.34
C ASN A 302 5.84 -5.53 -14.01
N ILE A 303 5.53 -6.82 -14.06
CA ILE A 303 4.26 -7.32 -13.50
C ILE A 303 4.19 -6.88 -12.04
N ASP A 304 2.98 -6.51 -11.59
CA ASP A 304 2.69 -6.03 -10.24
C ASP A 304 3.31 -4.65 -9.87
N SER A 305 3.91 -3.92 -10.81
CA SER A 305 4.37 -2.54 -10.54
C SER A 305 3.25 -1.51 -10.62
N LEU A 306 3.47 -0.31 -10.06
CA LEU A 306 2.48 0.77 -10.09
C LEU A 306 1.93 1.07 -11.51
N PRO A 307 2.75 1.25 -12.57
CA PRO A 307 2.22 1.40 -13.93
C PRO A 307 1.36 0.22 -14.39
N TYR A 308 1.76 -1.01 -14.05
CA TYR A 308 1.02 -2.20 -14.43
C TYR A 308 -0.35 -2.27 -13.74
N LEU A 309 -0.40 -1.97 -12.44
CA LEU A 309 -1.65 -1.96 -11.67
C LEU A 309 -2.59 -0.84 -12.12
N ALA A 310 -2.04 0.34 -12.44
CA ALA A 310 -2.80 1.45 -13.01
C ALA A 310 -3.50 1.03 -14.32
N GLY A 311 -2.75 0.42 -15.25
CA GLY A 311 -3.30 0.01 -16.55
C GLY A 311 -4.26 -1.16 -16.44
N LEU A 312 -4.00 -2.08 -15.52
CA LEU A 312 -4.93 -3.15 -15.21
C LEU A 312 -6.27 -2.62 -14.70
N CYS A 313 -6.25 -1.63 -13.80
CA CYS A 313 -7.48 -1.01 -13.29
C CYS A 313 -8.28 -0.34 -14.41
N GLU A 314 -7.65 0.51 -15.23
CA GLU A 314 -8.33 1.20 -16.33
C GLU A 314 -8.93 0.22 -17.34
N ASN A 315 -8.16 -0.79 -17.75
CA ASN A 315 -8.62 -1.79 -18.71
C ASN A 315 -9.78 -2.62 -18.15
N LEU A 316 -9.76 -3.00 -16.87
CA LEU A 316 -10.86 -3.75 -16.26
C LEU A 316 -12.15 -2.92 -16.23
N VAL A 317 -12.08 -1.63 -15.88
CA VAL A 317 -13.28 -0.77 -15.89
C VAL A 317 -13.78 -0.59 -17.32
N TYR A 318 -12.89 -0.37 -18.29
CA TYR A 318 -13.26 -0.21 -19.69
C TYR A 318 -13.89 -1.49 -20.28
N ASP A 319 -13.33 -2.67 -20.00
CA ASP A 319 -13.83 -3.95 -20.49
C ASP A 319 -15.23 -4.28 -19.92
N VAL A 320 -15.50 -3.89 -18.68
CA VAL A 320 -16.74 -4.22 -17.97
C VAL A 320 -17.82 -3.15 -18.11
N ALA A 321 -17.45 -1.88 -18.17
CA ALA A 321 -18.36 -0.74 -18.18
C ALA A 321 -17.84 0.41 -19.07
N PRO A 322 -17.72 0.22 -20.40
CA PRO A 322 -17.21 1.24 -21.31
C PRO A 322 -18.05 2.52 -21.32
N GLU A 323 -19.36 2.42 -21.10
CA GLU A 323 -20.27 3.56 -20.99
C GLU A 323 -19.95 4.47 -19.79
N LEU A 324 -19.47 3.89 -18.69
CA LEU A 324 -19.06 4.64 -17.51
C LEU A 324 -17.81 5.46 -17.81
N VAL A 325 -16.84 4.87 -18.53
CA VAL A 325 -15.63 5.58 -18.94
C VAL A 325 -15.98 6.77 -19.84
N ALA A 326 -16.88 6.57 -20.82
CA ALA A 326 -17.35 7.65 -21.68
C ALA A 326 -18.07 8.75 -20.89
N ASN A 327 -18.86 8.40 -19.87
CA ASN A 327 -19.51 9.38 -19.01
C ASN A 327 -18.50 10.21 -18.20
N LEU A 328 -17.53 9.56 -17.56
CA LEU A 328 -16.48 10.23 -16.78
C LEU A 328 -15.67 11.21 -17.65
N GLN A 329 -15.39 10.86 -18.90
CA GLN A 329 -14.71 11.76 -19.85
C GLN A 329 -15.52 12.99 -20.21
N SER A 330 -16.86 12.93 -20.13
CA SER A 330 -17.75 14.05 -20.44
C SER A 330 -17.88 15.08 -19.31
N ILE A 331 -17.49 14.71 -18.08
CA ILE A 331 -17.49 15.59 -16.91
C ILE A 331 -16.39 16.66 -17.06
N GLU A 332 -16.61 17.85 -16.51
CA GLU A 332 -15.61 18.93 -16.50
C GLU A 332 -14.30 18.48 -15.80
N ASN A 333 -13.16 18.80 -16.41
CA ASN A 333 -11.82 18.29 -16.07
C ASN A 333 -11.59 16.78 -16.36
N SER A 334 -12.58 16.09 -16.94
CA SER A 334 -12.51 14.73 -17.47
C SER A 334 -11.76 13.76 -16.54
N PRO A 335 -12.29 13.47 -15.32
CA PRO A 335 -11.65 12.50 -14.43
C PRO A 335 -11.42 11.17 -15.12
N SER A 336 -10.18 10.71 -15.09
CA SER A 336 -9.89 9.34 -15.49
C SER A 336 -10.20 8.37 -14.37
N VAL A 337 -10.40 7.10 -14.75
CA VAL A 337 -10.50 5.98 -13.81
C VAL A 337 -9.26 5.93 -12.91
N LEU A 338 -8.08 6.16 -13.50
CA LEU A 338 -6.83 6.17 -12.74
C LEU A 338 -6.79 7.31 -11.73
N ARG A 339 -7.21 8.53 -12.07
CA ARG A 339 -7.22 9.67 -11.15
C ARG A 339 -8.01 9.36 -9.87
N ILE A 340 -9.11 8.63 -10.00
CA ILE A 340 -9.95 8.20 -8.87
C ILE A 340 -9.26 7.10 -8.07
N ALA A 341 -8.76 6.06 -8.74
CA ALA A 341 -8.22 4.86 -8.09
C ALA A 341 -6.80 5.02 -7.56
N PHE A 342 -6.04 6.02 -8.03
CA PHE A 342 -4.60 6.12 -7.78
C PHE A 342 -4.22 6.14 -6.29
N PRO A 343 -4.86 6.96 -5.43
CA PRO A 343 -4.55 6.95 -3.99
C PRO A 343 -4.79 5.58 -3.34
N TRP A 344 -5.84 4.88 -3.78
CA TRP A 344 -6.16 3.54 -3.27
C TRP A 344 -5.10 2.52 -3.68
N ILE A 345 -4.64 2.58 -4.93
CA ILE A 345 -3.61 1.68 -5.46
C ILE A 345 -2.29 1.92 -4.74
N LEU A 346 -1.88 3.19 -4.60
CA LEU A 346 -0.61 3.57 -4.00
C LEU A 346 -0.55 3.24 -2.50
N CYS A 347 -1.64 3.45 -1.76
CA CYS A 347 -1.74 3.14 -0.33
C CYS A 347 -2.19 1.71 -0.04
N GLY A 348 -2.45 0.90 -1.07
CA GLY A 348 -3.02 -0.44 -0.92
C GLY A 348 -4.32 -0.45 -0.11
N PHE A 349 -5.19 0.56 -0.27
CA PHE A 349 -6.48 0.78 0.43
C PHE A 349 -6.45 1.19 1.91
N VAL A 350 -5.29 1.47 2.49
CA VAL A 350 -5.20 1.99 3.85
C VAL A 350 -5.84 3.36 3.97
N GLY A 351 -6.64 3.57 5.03
CA GLY A 351 -7.41 4.80 5.26
C GLY A 351 -8.70 4.88 4.43
N TYR A 352 -8.94 3.95 3.51
CA TYR A 352 -10.15 3.93 2.67
C TYR A 352 -11.11 2.80 3.06
N ILE A 353 -10.59 1.62 3.39
CA ILE A 353 -11.41 0.45 3.74
C ILE A 353 -11.06 0.01 5.16
N ARG A 354 -12.06 -0.54 5.87
CA ARG A 354 -11.85 -1.03 7.24
C ARG A 354 -10.73 -2.08 7.34
N PRO A 355 -9.94 -2.06 8.43
CA PRO A 355 -8.77 -2.92 8.59
C PRO A 355 -9.04 -4.43 8.45
N MET A 356 -10.19 -4.91 8.94
CA MET A 356 -10.53 -6.34 8.83
C MET A 356 -10.71 -6.78 7.36
N GLN A 357 -11.30 -5.93 6.52
CA GLN A 357 -11.46 -6.19 5.09
C GLN A 357 -10.12 -6.07 4.37
N LEU A 358 -9.28 -5.14 4.80
CA LEU A 358 -7.92 -4.97 4.30
C LEU A 358 -7.05 -6.20 4.55
N GLN A 359 -7.12 -6.79 5.75
CA GLN A 359 -6.40 -8.02 6.06
C GLN A 359 -6.80 -9.19 5.14
N LEU A 360 -8.08 -9.28 4.74
CA LEU A 360 -8.52 -10.30 3.78
C LEU A 360 -7.91 -10.10 2.40
N LEU A 361 -7.80 -8.86 1.93
CA LEU A 361 -7.10 -8.54 0.69
C LEU A 361 -5.64 -9.02 0.78
N TYR A 362 -4.97 -8.75 1.89
CA TYR A 362 -3.53 -8.99 2.04
C TYR A 362 -3.23 -10.47 2.22
N ASP A 363 -4.12 -11.23 2.88
CA ASP A 363 -4.08 -12.69 2.87
C ASP A 363 -4.00 -13.22 1.43
N ARG A 364 -4.78 -12.64 0.50
CA ARG A 364 -4.78 -13.07 -0.90
C ARG A 364 -3.58 -12.56 -1.68
N ILE A 365 -3.10 -11.35 -1.41
CA ILE A 365 -1.84 -10.85 -2.00
C ILE A 365 -0.71 -11.84 -1.69
N ILE A 366 -0.58 -12.27 -0.43
CA ILE A 366 0.41 -13.26 -0.01
C ILE A 366 0.11 -14.62 -0.61
N ALA A 367 -1.16 -15.06 -0.60
CA ALA A 367 -1.57 -16.38 -1.11
C ALA A 367 -1.27 -16.59 -2.60
N TYR A 368 -1.47 -15.55 -3.40
CA TYR A 368 -1.23 -15.57 -4.85
C TYR A 368 0.16 -15.06 -5.23
N ASP A 369 0.87 -14.42 -4.31
CA ASP A 369 2.14 -13.73 -4.55
C ASP A 369 2.01 -12.66 -5.66
N ARG A 370 0.93 -11.87 -5.63
CA ARG A 370 0.55 -10.88 -6.68
C ARG A 370 -0.13 -9.65 -6.09
N LEU A 371 0.15 -8.48 -6.66
CA LEU A 371 -0.48 -7.20 -6.32
C LEU A 371 -1.68 -6.84 -7.20
N GLU A 372 -1.89 -7.56 -8.31
CA GLU A 372 -3.05 -7.38 -9.21
C GLU A 372 -4.40 -7.22 -8.50
N LEU A 373 -4.57 -7.89 -7.35
CA LEU A 373 -5.80 -7.82 -6.56
C LEU A 373 -6.12 -6.40 -6.07
N ILE A 374 -5.12 -5.53 -5.94
CA ILE A 374 -5.32 -4.11 -5.62
C ILE A 374 -6.02 -3.40 -6.78
N ALA A 375 -5.52 -3.58 -8.01
CA ALA A 375 -6.13 -3.00 -9.20
C ALA A 375 -7.52 -3.60 -9.49
N ILE A 376 -7.68 -4.91 -9.29
CA ILE A 376 -8.96 -5.60 -9.44
C ILE A 376 -9.98 -5.06 -8.42
N LEU A 377 -9.58 -4.86 -7.16
CA LEU A 377 -10.46 -4.27 -6.16
C LEU A 377 -10.85 -2.84 -6.50
N ALA A 378 -9.90 -2.02 -6.95
CA ALA A 378 -10.17 -0.64 -7.35
C ALA A 378 -11.19 -0.56 -8.50
N ALA A 379 -10.99 -1.38 -9.54
CA ALA A 379 -11.95 -1.51 -10.64
C ALA A 379 -13.31 -2.00 -10.14
N GLY A 380 -13.33 -2.98 -9.24
CA GLY A 380 -14.55 -3.49 -8.62
C GLY A 380 -15.34 -2.42 -7.87
N ILE A 381 -14.67 -1.56 -7.09
CA ILE A 381 -15.30 -0.44 -6.37
C ILE A 381 -15.95 0.52 -7.37
N ILE A 382 -15.21 0.94 -8.40
CA ILE A 382 -15.71 1.87 -9.41
C ILE A 382 -16.94 1.29 -10.14
N VAL A 383 -16.84 0.05 -10.63
CA VAL A 383 -17.93 -0.62 -11.34
C VAL A 383 -19.15 -0.83 -10.43
N SER A 384 -18.96 -1.15 -9.16
CA SER A 384 -20.07 -1.33 -8.21
C SER A 384 -20.86 -0.05 -7.94
N ARG A 385 -20.24 1.12 -8.17
CA ARG A 385 -20.86 2.44 -8.03
C ARG A 385 -21.34 3.03 -9.35
N ARG A 386 -21.32 2.25 -10.45
CA ARG A 386 -21.65 2.74 -11.80
C ARG A 386 -22.96 3.52 -11.87
N GLU A 387 -24.02 3.05 -11.21
CA GLU A 387 -25.33 3.70 -11.30
C GLU A 387 -25.29 5.15 -10.75
N ALA A 388 -24.56 5.38 -9.66
CA ALA A 388 -24.38 6.71 -9.10
C ALA A 388 -23.45 7.57 -9.98
N LEU A 389 -22.38 6.97 -10.50
CA LEU A 389 -21.42 7.68 -11.36
C LEU A 389 -22.01 8.06 -12.73
N MET A 390 -22.98 7.30 -13.25
CA MET A 390 -23.67 7.65 -14.51
C MET A 390 -24.55 8.89 -14.38
N VAL A 391 -24.87 9.31 -13.15
CA VAL A 391 -25.66 10.52 -12.88
C VAL A 391 -24.77 11.70 -12.44
N ALA A 392 -23.51 11.43 -12.08
CA ALA A 392 -22.55 12.46 -11.70
C ALA A 392 -22.28 13.43 -12.86
N GLN A 393 -22.24 14.73 -12.55
CA GLN A 393 -22.02 15.80 -13.54
C GLN A 393 -20.74 16.58 -13.25
N THR A 394 -20.23 16.50 -12.03
CA THR A 394 -19.06 17.24 -11.55
C THR A 394 -18.05 16.33 -10.84
N MET A 395 -16.84 16.84 -10.66
CA MET A 395 -15.81 16.16 -9.86
C MET A 395 -16.21 15.96 -8.40
N ASP A 396 -17.01 16.87 -7.85
CA ASP A 396 -17.47 16.78 -6.47
C ASP A 396 -18.52 15.67 -6.32
N ASP A 397 -19.42 15.50 -7.29
CA ASP A 397 -20.34 14.35 -7.32
C ASP A 397 -19.56 13.02 -7.32
N VAL A 398 -18.50 12.94 -8.12
CA VAL A 398 -17.64 11.75 -8.19
C VAL A 398 -16.97 11.48 -6.83
N ARG A 399 -16.45 12.53 -6.18
CA ARG A 399 -15.86 12.41 -4.84
C ARG A 399 -16.88 11.97 -3.80
N ASP A 400 -18.08 12.53 -3.85
CA ASP A 400 -19.17 12.20 -2.92
C ASP A 400 -19.58 10.73 -3.02
N VAL A 401 -19.63 10.17 -4.24
CA VAL A 401 -19.89 8.74 -4.47
C VAL A 401 -18.88 7.83 -3.76
N PHE A 402 -17.64 8.29 -3.59
CA PHE A 402 -16.56 7.53 -2.95
C PHE A 402 -16.16 8.04 -1.57
N SER A 403 -16.88 9.02 -1.02
CA SER A 403 -16.55 9.65 0.28
C SER A 403 -16.56 8.66 1.45
N ASN A 404 -17.29 7.55 1.33
CA ASN A 404 -17.31 6.48 2.33
C ASN A 404 -17.23 5.11 1.67
N LEU A 405 -16.17 4.37 2.00
CA LEU A 405 -15.92 3.00 1.54
C LEU A 405 -15.89 1.98 2.69
N ASP A 406 -16.34 2.36 3.91
CA ASP A 406 -16.31 1.47 5.08
C ASP A 406 -17.14 0.20 4.87
N CYS A 407 -18.28 0.30 4.17
CA CYS A 407 -19.15 -0.84 3.91
C CYS A 407 -18.65 -1.80 2.83
N ILE A 408 -17.48 -1.56 2.22
CA ILE A 408 -16.94 -2.42 1.18
C ILE A 408 -16.59 -3.80 1.75
N GLN A 409 -17.17 -4.84 1.16
CA GLN A 409 -16.77 -6.23 1.38
C GLN A 409 -15.82 -6.66 0.27
N VAL A 410 -14.55 -6.85 0.61
CA VAL A 410 -13.47 -7.07 -0.36
C VAL A 410 -13.69 -8.35 -1.17
N ILE A 411 -13.97 -9.47 -0.51
CA ILE A 411 -14.07 -10.78 -1.19
C ILE A 411 -15.25 -10.82 -2.17
N PRO A 412 -16.48 -10.45 -1.79
CA PRO A 412 -17.60 -10.38 -2.73
C PRO A 412 -17.32 -9.46 -3.91
N LEU A 413 -16.64 -8.34 -3.70
CA LEU A 413 -16.36 -7.38 -4.76
C LEU A 413 -15.34 -7.90 -5.77
N LEU A 414 -14.25 -8.51 -5.27
CA LEU A 414 -13.27 -9.20 -6.11
C LEU A 414 -13.93 -10.33 -6.92
N GLN A 415 -14.82 -11.11 -6.28
CA GLN A 415 -15.54 -12.17 -6.97
C GLN A 415 -16.47 -11.62 -8.06
N ASN A 416 -17.19 -10.53 -7.76
CA ASN A 416 -18.12 -9.92 -8.70
C ASN A 416 -17.39 -9.40 -9.95
N ILE A 417 -16.36 -8.58 -9.77
CA ILE A 417 -15.64 -7.98 -10.90
C ILE A 417 -14.98 -9.05 -11.80
N VAL A 418 -14.44 -10.12 -11.20
CA VAL A 418 -13.74 -11.18 -11.95
C VAL A 418 -14.72 -12.18 -12.59
N PHE A 419 -15.77 -12.62 -11.90
CA PHE A 419 -16.58 -13.79 -12.31
C PHE A 419 -18.02 -13.50 -12.70
N SER A 420 -18.60 -12.37 -12.29
CA SER A 420 -20.05 -12.12 -12.45
C SER A 420 -20.42 -11.25 -13.66
N ASN A 421 -19.42 -10.68 -14.36
CA ASN A 421 -19.63 -9.79 -15.50
C ASN A 421 -19.65 -10.51 -16.85
#